data_AF-A0A3D5JKS0-F1
#
_entry.id   AF-A0A3D5JKS0-F1
#
_cell.length_a   1.000
_cell.length_b   1.000
_cell.length_c   1.000
_cell.angle_alpha   90.00
_cell.angle_beta   90.00
_cell.angle_gamma   90.00
#
_symmetry.space_group_name_H-M   'P 1'
#
loop_
_entity.id
_entity.type
_entity.pdbx_description
1 polymer ?
#
loop_
_entity_poly.entity_id
_entity_poly.type
_entity_poly.pdbx_seq_one_letter_code
_entity_poly.pdbx_strand_id
1 'polypeptide(L)'
;MAQTFDLTTGSLALHFRRLAVPAAIGMVFTTLYNVVDVFFAGLIGTAAQAGLAISFQAFFLFITFGFGLGAAMTALVGNAIGAGARDEARLVAARGIGFGLIITGVLMVLAWFLGPELIKIVSTEGDYREAGTRYFIVLILAIPGFIMSFGINGLLQSQGDTVSMQRAQIAAFFANIVLNPVLVFGIPGLWDGIGFNGIAISTVLSQTGVMVYVGFRLMRTDLMIGLTRSCFRPATATYVEIAKQMLPVTMTMFVMMSAGFIVQFYLKSFGTSAVAA
;
A
#
# COMPACT_ATOMS: atom_id res chain seq x y z
N MET A 1 -9.07 23.81 6.28
CA MET A 1 -10.20 22.86 6.43
C MET A 1 -10.18 21.89 5.27
N ALA A 2 -10.31 20.58 5.51
CA ALA A 2 -10.61 19.66 4.42
C ALA A 2 -12.02 19.99 3.92
N GLN A 3 -12.19 20.23 2.62
CA GLN A 3 -13.52 20.48 2.07
C GLN A 3 -14.29 19.16 2.03
N THR A 4 -15.10 18.91 3.06
CA THR A 4 -16.11 17.85 3.09
C THR A 4 -17.31 18.31 2.28
N PHE A 5 -17.53 17.71 1.11
CA PHE A 5 -18.71 17.96 0.30
C PHE A 5 -19.79 16.94 0.65
N ASP A 6 -21.02 17.41 0.83
CA ASP A 6 -22.16 16.54 1.08
C ASP A 6 -22.52 15.77 -0.20
N LEU A 7 -22.16 14.48 -0.21
CA LEU A 7 -22.39 13.57 -1.34
C LEU A 7 -23.87 13.20 -1.53
N THR A 8 -24.75 13.62 -0.63
CA THR A 8 -26.19 13.32 -0.69
C THR A 8 -26.99 14.38 -1.48
N THR A 9 -26.37 15.50 -1.84
CA THR A 9 -27.04 16.60 -2.54
C THR A 9 -26.34 16.98 -3.86
N GLY A 10 -27.05 16.91 -4.99
CA GLY A 10 -26.57 17.39 -6.30
C GLY A 10 -26.48 16.31 -7.40
N SER A 11 -25.84 16.64 -8.52
CA SER A 11 -25.77 15.77 -9.71
C SER A 11 -24.87 14.54 -9.50
N LEU A 12 -25.40 13.34 -9.77
CA LEU A 12 -24.66 12.07 -9.71
C LEU A 12 -23.40 12.10 -10.60
N ALA A 13 -23.50 12.65 -11.81
CA ALA A 13 -22.39 12.73 -12.76
C ALA A 13 -21.23 13.60 -12.22
N LEU A 14 -21.56 14.70 -11.54
CA LEU A 14 -20.56 15.58 -10.95
C LEU A 14 -19.87 14.91 -9.75
N HIS A 15 -20.63 14.21 -8.91
CA HIS A 15 -20.07 13.43 -7.79
C HIS A 15 -19.17 12.31 -8.29
N PHE A 16 -19.63 11.53 -9.27
CA PHE A 16 -18.85 10.47 -9.88
C PHE A 16 -17.52 11.01 -10.43
N ARG A 17 -17.55 12.08 -11.22
CA ARG A 17 -16.34 12.70 -11.77
C ARG A 17 -15.39 13.19 -10.67
N ARG A 18 -15.91 13.80 -9.61
CA ARG A 18 -15.12 14.31 -8.48
C ARG A 18 -14.47 13.22 -7.64
N LEU A 19 -15.04 12.02 -7.59
CA LEU A 19 -14.46 10.89 -6.87
C LEU A 19 -13.53 10.07 -7.78
N ALA A 20 -13.99 9.75 -8.98
CA ALA A 20 -13.30 8.85 -9.91
C ALA A 20 -12.01 9.47 -10.49
N VAL A 21 -12.01 10.76 -10.84
CA VAL A 21 -10.84 11.40 -11.46
C VAL A 21 -9.65 11.47 -10.50
N PRO A 22 -9.79 11.96 -9.25
CA PRO A 22 -8.73 11.89 -8.25
C PRO A 22 -8.18 10.49 -8.02
N ALA A 23 -9.07 9.50 -7.87
CA ALA A 23 -8.69 8.12 -7.65
C ALA A 23 -7.88 7.56 -8.84
N ALA A 24 -8.36 7.78 -10.07
CA ALA A 24 -7.67 7.34 -11.28
C ALA A 24 -6.28 7.97 -11.41
N ILE A 25 -6.14 9.27 -11.15
CA ILE A 25 -4.82 9.93 -11.15
C ILE A 25 -3.92 9.31 -10.07
N GLY A 26 -4.44 9.03 -8.88
CA GLY A 26 -3.68 8.37 -7.81
C GLY A 26 -3.14 7.00 -8.24
N MET A 27 -3.96 6.22 -8.96
CA MET A 27 -3.53 4.94 -9.52
C MET A 27 -2.46 5.11 -10.60
N VAL A 28 -2.59 6.11 -11.50
CA VAL A 28 -1.57 6.41 -12.52
C VAL A 28 -0.22 6.70 -11.86
N PHE A 29 -0.17 7.57 -10.85
CA PHE A 29 1.07 7.89 -10.17
C PHE A 29 1.64 6.72 -9.36
N THR A 30 0.77 5.86 -8.80
CA THR A 30 1.21 4.61 -8.17
C THR A 30 1.84 3.65 -9.20
N THR A 31 1.28 3.56 -10.41
CA THR A 31 1.87 2.77 -11.49
C THR A 31 3.18 3.37 -11.98
N LEU A 32 3.24 4.69 -12.19
CA LEU A 32 4.47 5.38 -12.60
C LEU A 32 5.58 5.23 -11.56
N TYR A 33 5.25 5.23 -10.27
CA TYR A 33 6.20 4.92 -9.20
C TYR A 33 6.87 3.55 -9.42
N ASN A 34 6.08 2.51 -9.69
CA ASN A 34 6.62 1.18 -9.95
C ASN A 34 7.48 1.14 -11.23
N VAL A 35 7.10 1.90 -12.26
CA VAL A 35 7.90 2.01 -13.49
C VAL A 35 9.27 2.64 -13.22
N VAL A 36 9.34 3.65 -12.35
CA VAL A 36 10.60 4.29 -11.96
C VAL A 36 11.51 3.30 -11.25
N ASP A 37 10.99 2.52 -10.30
CA ASP A 37 11.78 1.49 -9.61
C ASP A 37 12.31 0.42 -10.58
N VAL A 38 11.48 -0.06 -11.51
CA VAL A 38 11.89 -1.02 -12.55
C VAL A 38 12.95 -0.40 -13.48
N PHE A 39 12.79 0.86 -13.87
CA PHE A 39 13.75 1.58 -14.71
C PHE A 39 15.13 1.66 -14.05
N PHE A 40 15.20 2.09 -12.79
CA PHE A 40 16.47 2.18 -12.06
C PHE A 40 17.08 0.79 -11.80
N ALA A 41 16.27 -0.23 -11.51
CA ALA A 41 16.77 -1.60 -11.41
C ALA A 41 17.35 -2.10 -12.74
N GLY A 42 16.71 -1.77 -13.86
CA GLY A 42 17.20 -2.09 -15.21
C GLY A 42 18.54 -1.43 -15.55
N LEU A 43 18.78 -0.21 -15.05
CA LEU A 43 20.08 0.47 -15.21
C LEU A 43 21.22 -0.23 -14.44
N ILE A 44 20.91 -0.91 -13.33
CA ILE A 44 21.90 -1.68 -12.56
C ILE A 44 22.23 -2.99 -13.28
N GLY A 45 21.21 -3.66 -13.82
CA GLY A 45 21.38 -4.85 -14.62
C GLY A 45 20.18 -5.80 -14.59
N THR A 46 20.19 -6.78 -15.49
CA THR A 46 19.09 -7.75 -15.66
C THR A 46 18.81 -8.57 -14.39
N ALA A 47 19.86 -8.95 -13.65
CA ALA A 47 19.72 -9.66 -12.38
C ALA A 47 19.03 -8.81 -11.29
N ALA A 48 19.30 -7.50 -11.23
CA ALA A 48 18.65 -6.59 -10.30
C ALA A 48 17.16 -6.39 -10.66
N GLN A 49 16.85 -6.21 -11.94
CA GLN A 49 15.48 -6.11 -12.42
C GLN A 49 14.66 -7.39 -12.14
N ALA A 50 15.24 -8.56 -12.39
CA ALA A 50 14.61 -9.84 -12.07
C ALA A 50 14.43 -10.03 -10.55
N GLY A 51 15.45 -9.68 -9.76
CA GLY A 51 15.41 -9.68 -8.30
C GLY A 51 14.29 -8.78 -7.74
N LEU A 52 14.09 -7.59 -8.33
CA LEU A 52 13.01 -6.68 -7.96
C LEU A 52 11.64 -7.32 -8.21
N ALA A 53 11.43 -7.92 -9.38
CA ALA A 53 10.16 -8.52 -9.76
C ALA A 53 9.74 -9.66 -8.81
N ILE A 54 10.64 -10.62 -8.54
CA ILE A 54 10.32 -11.75 -7.63
C ILE A 54 10.09 -11.28 -6.19
N SER A 55 10.81 -10.25 -5.75
CA SER A 55 10.66 -9.69 -4.41
C SER A 55 9.33 -8.95 -4.28
N PHE A 56 8.95 -8.20 -5.31
CA PHE A 56 7.68 -7.47 -5.32
C PHE A 56 6.49 -8.44 -5.33
N GLN A 57 6.58 -9.57 -6.02
CA GLN A 57 5.54 -10.62 -5.96
C GLN A 57 5.36 -11.15 -4.53
N ALA A 58 6.45 -11.49 -3.85
CA ALA A 58 6.39 -11.92 -2.45
C ALA A 58 5.86 -10.79 -1.54
N PHE A 59 6.29 -9.55 -1.77
CA PHE A 59 5.89 -8.39 -0.98
C PHE A 59 4.41 -8.05 -1.14
N PHE A 60 3.87 -8.23 -2.34
CA PHE A 60 2.49 -7.92 -2.64
C PHE A 60 1.52 -8.75 -1.79
N LEU A 61 1.89 -9.99 -1.44
CA LEU A 61 1.10 -10.85 -0.56
C LEU A 61 0.86 -10.22 0.83
N PHE A 62 1.79 -9.40 1.30
CA PHE A 62 1.66 -8.71 2.59
C PHE A 62 0.86 -7.41 2.46
N ILE A 63 1.04 -6.64 1.37
CA ILE A 63 0.31 -5.37 1.20
C ILE A 63 -1.16 -5.56 0.83
N THR A 64 -1.60 -6.72 0.33
CA THR A 64 -3.03 -7.04 0.10
C THR A 64 -3.87 -6.89 1.37
N PHE A 65 -3.29 -7.12 2.53
CA PHE A 65 -3.92 -6.87 3.82
C PHE A 65 -4.22 -5.37 4.01
N GLY A 66 -3.34 -4.48 3.55
CA GLY A 66 -3.57 -3.03 3.60
C GLY A 66 -4.80 -2.62 2.79
N PHE A 67 -4.96 -3.17 1.58
CA PHE A 67 -6.17 -2.96 0.77
C PHE A 67 -7.44 -3.46 1.49
N GLY A 68 -7.38 -4.65 2.10
CA GLY A 68 -8.48 -5.18 2.89
C GLY A 68 -8.83 -4.30 4.08
N LEU A 69 -7.83 -3.80 4.80
CA LEU A 69 -8.03 -2.90 5.94
C LEU A 69 -8.67 -1.58 5.47
N GLY A 70 -8.18 -0.99 4.37
CA GLY A 70 -8.76 0.20 3.78
C GLY A 70 -10.23 0.01 3.42
N ALA A 71 -10.56 -1.09 2.74
CA ALA A 71 -11.95 -1.41 2.40
C ALA A 71 -12.84 -1.61 3.63
N ALA A 72 -12.32 -2.28 4.67
CA ALA A 72 -13.02 -2.46 5.93
C ALA A 72 -13.31 -1.13 6.63
N MET A 73 -12.32 -0.23 6.67
CA MET A 73 -12.48 1.10 7.25
C MET A 73 -13.49 1.94 6.47
N THR A 74 -13.43 1.94 5.14
CA THR A 74 -14.40 2.66 4.29
C THR A 74 -15.82 2.19 4.57
N ALA A 75 -16.04 0.87 4.63
CA ALA A 75 -17.37 0.30 4.82
C ALA A 75 -17.92 0.54 6.23
N LEU A 76 -17.17 0.17 7.28
CA LEU A 76 -17.66 0.24 8.66
C LEU A 76 -17.88 1.69 9.12
N VAL A 77 -16.89 2.56 8.85
CA VAL A 77 -16.98 3.97 9.26
C VAL A 77 -17.95 4.73 8.35
N GLY A 78 -17.98 4.42 7.05
CA GLY A 78 -18.95 5.01 6.12
C GLY A 78 -20.39 4.69 6.49
N ASN A 79 -20.69 3.45 6.89
CA ASN A 79 -22.00 3.05 7.37
C ASN A 79 -22.40 3.79 8.66
N ALA A 80 -21.49 3.89 9.64
CA ALA A 80 -21.75 4.62 10.88
C ALA A 80 -21.99 6.13 10.64
N ILE A 81 -21.22 6.74 9.73
CA ILE A 81 -21.44 8.14 9.29
C ILE A 81 -22.81 8.29 8.62
N GLY A 82 -23.15 7.38 7.69
CA GLY A 82 -24.44 7.40 6.98
C GLY A 82 -25.65 7.19 7.89
N ALA A 83 -25.49 6.44 8.97
CA ALA A 83 -26.50 6.26 10.02
C ALA A 83 -26.61 7.44 11.00
N GLY A 84 -25.75 8.47 10.87
CA GLY A 84 -25.69 9.60 11.81
C GLY A 84 -25.01 9.28 13.14
N ALA A 85 -24.47 8.06 13.31
CA ALA A 85 -23.82 7.58 14.53
C ALA A 85 -22.36 8.06 14.62
N ARG A 86 -22.16 9.38 14.77
CA ARG A 86 -20.82 10.00 14.73
C ARG A 86 -19.86 9.49 15.80
N ASP A 87 -20.33 9.23 17.01
CA ASP A 87 -19.47 8.73 18.09
C ASP A 87 -19.04 7.28 17.88
N GLU A 88 -19.91 6.47 17.29
CA GLU A 88 -19.56 5.11 16.86
C GLU A 88 -18.52 5.15 15.73
N ALA A 89 -18.72 6.02 14.72
CA ALA A 89 -17.76 6.21 13.63
C ALA A 89 -16.36 6.57 14.15
N ARG A 90 -16.26 7.48 15.13
CA ARG A 90 -15.01 7.85 15.81
C ARG A 90 -14.38 6.65 16.53
N LEU A 91 -15.18 5.89 17.27
CA LEU A 91 -14.70 4.74 18.03
C LEU A 91 -14.19 3.63 17.12
N VAL A 92 -14.91 3.31 16.04
CA VAL A 92 -14.49 2.34 15.02
C VAL A 92 -13.22 2.81 14.32
N ALA A 93 -13.11 4.10 13.97
CA ALA A 93 -11.90 4.66 13.36
C ALA A 93 -10.66 4.51 14.27
N ALA A 94 -10.78 4.86 15.55
CA ALA A 94 -9.69 4.73 16.52
C ALA A 94 -9.25 3.26 16.72
N ARG A 95 -10.23 2.36 16.84
CA ARG A 95 -9.98 0.91 16.95
C ARG A 95 -9.40 0.34 15.66
N GLY A 96 -9.81 0.84 14.50
CA GLY A 96 -9.28 0.49 13.19
C GLY A 96 -7.80 0.83 13.05
N ILE A 97 -7.38 2.02 13.51
CA ILE A 97 -5.95 2.39 13.59
C ILE A 97 -5.18 1.43 14.50
N GLY A 98 -5.73 1.13 15.70
CA GLY A 98 -5.10 0.17 16.61
C GLY A 98 -4.97 -1.23 16.04
N PHE A 99 -6.02 -1.73 15.37
CA PHE A 99 -6.00 -3.00 14.66
C PHE A 99 -4.96 -2.99 13.52
N GLY A 100 -4.90 -1.90 12.76
CA GLY A 100 -3.90 -1.67 11.70
C GLY A 100 -2.46 -1.77 12.19
N LEU A 101 -2.16 -1.20 13.35
CA LEU A 101 -0.83 -1.28 13.98
C LEU A 101 -0.50 -2.72 14.41
N ILE A 102 -1.46 -3.43 15.01
CA ILE A 102 -1.27 -4.81 15.45
C ILE A 102 -1.03 -5.72 14.25
N ILE A 103 -1.87 -5.65 13.22
CA ILE A 103 -1.73 -6.50 12.03
C ILE A 103 -0.46 -6.16 11.26
N THR A 104 -0.04 -4.89 11.22
CA THR A 104 1.25 -4.48 10.66
C THR A 104 2.40 -5.20 11.38
N GLY A 105 2.43 -5.19 12.72
CA GLY A 105 3.46 -5.87 13.49
C GLY A 105 3.49 -7.38 13.21
N VAL A 106 2.32 -8.03 13.16
CA VAL A 106 2.20 -9.44 12.81
C VAL A 106 2.73 -9.70 11.39
N LEU A 107 2.32 -8.88 10.41
CA LEU A 107 2.74 -9.03 9.01
C LEU A 107 4.24 -8.79 8.83
N MET A 108 4.85 -7.87 9.56
CA MET A 108 6.31 -7.68 9.52
C MET A 108 7.05 -8.91 10.02
N VAL A 109 6.60 -9.50 11.13
CA VAL A 109 7.18 -10.74 11.68
C VAL A 109 7.01 -11.88 10.67
N LEU A 110 5.79 -12.05 10.13
CA LEU A 110 5.53 -13.07 9.11
C LEU A 110 6.38 -12.84 7.85
N ALA A 111 6.51 -11.60 7.37
CA ALA A 111 7.33 -11.28 6.21
C ALA A 111 8.81 -11.59 6.43
N TRP A 112 9.33 -11.35 7.64
CA TRP A 112 10.71 -11.66 7.97
C TRP A 112 11.03 -13.16 7.84
N PHE A 113 10.12 -14.03 8.31
CA PHE A 113 10.34 -15.48 8.29
C PHE A 113 9.87 -16.15 7.00
N LEU A 114 8.69 -15.78 6.47
CA LEU A 114 8.11 -16.40 5.28
C LEU A 114 8.61 -15.76 3.98
N GLY A 115 9.01 -14.49 4.00
CA GLY A 115 9.42 -13.76 2.80
C GLY A 115 10.54 -14.44 2.01
N PRO A 116 11.69 -14.78 2.64
CA PRO A 116 12.76 -15.51 1.97
C PRO A 116 12.31 -16.88 1.44
N GLU A 117 11.45 -17.60 2.17
CA GLU A 117 10.91 -18.89 1.73
C GLU A 117 9.98 -18.73 0.52
N LEU A 118 9.13 -17.70 0.50
CA LEU A 118 8.29 -17.37 -0.65
C LEU A 118 9.15 -17.07 -1.88
N ILE A 119 10.23 -16.29 -1.72
CA ILE A 119 11.18 -16.00 -2.80
C ILE A 119 11.83 -17.29 -3.31
N LYS A 120 12.27 -18.19 -2.43
CA LYS A 120 12.85 -19.48 -2.82
C LYS A 120 11.86 -20.36 -3.61
N ILE A 121 10.57 -20.32 -3.29
CA ILE A 121 9.54 -21.10 -3.99
C ILE A 121 9.37 -20.62 -5.44
N VAL A 122 9.47 -19.30 -5.68
CA VAL A 122 9.20 -18.69 -6.99
C VAL A 122 10.47 -18.42 -7.81
N SER A 123 11.65 -18.77 -7.31
CA SER A 123 12.94 -18.51 -7.96
C SER A 123 13.90 -19.70 -7.90
N THR A 124 14.85 -19.72 -8.82
CA THR A 124 15.98 -20.67 -8.84
C THR A 124 17.22 -20.04 -8.19
N GLU A 125 18.18 -20.89 -7.82
CA GLU A 125 19.46 -20.41 -7.28
C GLU A 125 20.19 -19.52 -8.30
N GLY A 126 20.82 -18.45 -7.80
CA GLY A 126 21.59 -17.50 -8.60
C GLY A 126 21.55 -16.08 -8.04
N ASP A 127 22.32 -15.19 -8.66
CA ASP A 127 22.55 -13.82 -8.19
C ASP A 127 21.25 -13.00 -8.06
N TYR A 128 20.28 -13.22 -8.94
CA TYR A 128 19.00 -12.51 -8.91
C TYR A 128 18.14 -12.89 -7.69
N ARG A 129 18.20 -14.16 -7.24
CA ARG A 129 17.50 -14.62 -6.03
C ARG A 129 18.12 -14.01 -4.79
N GLU A 130 19.45 -13.95 -4.72
CA GLU A 130 20.15 -13.32 -3.61
C GLU A 130 19.88 -11.82 -3.55
N ALA A 131 19.99 -11.13 -4.69
CA ALA A 131 19.67 -9.71 -4.81
C ALA A 131 18.21 -9.44 -4.37
N GLY A 132 17.26 -10.22 -4.88
CA GLY A 132 15.85 -10.11 -4.49
C GLY A 132 15.62 -10.34 -3.00
N THR A 133 16.22 -11.39 -2.42
CA THR A 133 16.07 -11.67 -0.99
C THR A 133 16.59 -10.51 -0.12
N ARG A 134 17.76 -9.95 -0.46
CA ARG A 134 18.32 -8.78 0.25
C ARG A 134 17.43 -7.55 0.11
N TYR A 135 16.93 -7.28 -1.09
CA TYR A 135 16.01 -6.18 -1.38
C TYR A 135 14.70 -6.33 -0.59
N PHE A 136 14.11 -7.53 -0.58
CA PHE A 136 12.88 -7.83 0.15
C PHE A 136 13.01 -7.56 1.65
N ILE A 137 14.13 -7.98 2.26
CA ILE A 137 14.37 -7.79 3.69
C ILE A 137 14.33 -6.30 4.07
N VAL A 138 14.91 -5.43 3.24
CA VAL A 138 14.82 -3.97 3.43
C VAL A 138 13.39 -3.48 3.22
N LEU A 139 12.70 -4.02 2.21
CA LEU A 139 11.34 -3.63 1.86
C LEU A 139 10.30 -3.98 2.93
N ILE A 140 10.57 -4.95 3.82
CA ILE A 140 9.72 -5.25 5.00
C ILE A 140 9.48 -3.97 5.82
N LEU A 141 10.46 -3.07 5.90
CA LEU A 141 10.34 -1.80 6.63
C LEU A 141 9.31 -0.84 5.99
N ALA A 142 8.90 -1.06 4.75
CA ALA A 142 7.86 -0.30 4.07
C ALA A 142 6.44 -0.80 4.42
N ILE A 143 6.29 -2.01 5.01
CA ILE A 143 4.98 -2.60 5.36
C ILE A 143 4.13 -1.64 6.21
N PRO A 144 4.64 -1.04 7.31
CA PRO A 144 3.86 -0.06 8.07
C PRO A 144 3.35 1.09 7.21
N GLY A 145 4.21 1.61 6.33
CA GLY A 145 3.87 2.67 5.40
C GLY A 145 2.66 2.29 4.54
N PHE A 146 2.67 1.12 3.92
CA PHE A 146 1.56 0.66 3.08
C PHE A 146 0.29 0.34 3.86
N ILE A 147 0.37 -0.50 4.90
CA ILE A 147 -0.80 -0.99 5.63
C ILE A 147 -1.54 0.17 6.29
N MET A 148 -0.79 1.04 6.98
CA MET A 148 -1.40 2.20 7.65
C MET A 148 -1.91 3.22 6.64
N SER A 149 -1.19 3.47 5.54
CA SER A 149 -1.67 4.42 4.53
C SER A 149 -2.98 3.98 3.90
N PHE A 150 -3.14 2.70 3.55
CA PHE A 150 -4.39 2.19 2.99
C PHE A 150 -5.52 2.16 4.02
N GLY A 151 -5.25 1.75 5.27
CA GLY A 151 -6.24 1.82 6.35
C GLY A 151 -6.74 3.25 6.60
N ILE A 152 -5.82 4.20 6.72
CA ILE A 152 -6.12 5.63 6.90
C ILE A 152 -6.83 6.19 5.66
N ASN A 153 -6.42 5.79 4.46
CA ASN A 153 -7.10 6.20 3.24
C ASN A 153 -8.56 5.72 3.24
N GLY A 154 -8.87 4.53 3.74
CA GLY A 154 -10.26 4.09 3.92
C GLY A 154 -11.06 4.99 4.85
N LEU A 155 -10.46 5.43 5.96
CA LEU A 155 -11.07 6.40 6.89
C LEU A 155 -11.31 7.76 6.23
N LEU A 156 -10.36 8.24 5.43
CA LEU A 156 -10.50 9.49 4.67
C LEU A 156 -11.60 9.38 3.60
N GLN A 157 -11.63 8.27 2.87
CA GLN A 157 -12.66 8.00 1.85
C GLN A 157 -14.06 7.88 2.46
N SER A 158 -14.19 7.32 3.67
CA SER A 158 -15.48 7.26 4.38
C SER A 158 -16.10 8.63 4.66
N GLN A 159 -15.28 9.69 4.66
CA GLN A 159 -15.69 11.09 4.82
C GLN A 159 -15.71 11.87 3.48
N GLY A 160 -15.50 11.18 2.35
CA GLY A 160 -15.47 11.78 1.01
C GLY A 160 -14.12 12.38 0.59
N ASP A 161 -13.04 12.21 1.34
CA ASP A 161 -11.69 12.67 0.94
C ASP A 161 -10.99 11.62 0.06
N THR A 162 -11.13 11.77 -1.26
CA THR A 162 -10.42 10.96 -2.27
C THR A 162 -9.12 11.58 -2.76
N VAL A 163 -8.81 12.80 -2.33
CA VAL A 163 -7.71 13.61 -2.90
C VAL A 163 -6.44 13.51 -2.06
N SER A 164 -6.55 13.27 -0.76
CA SER A 164 -5.39 13.19 0.14
C SER A 164 -4.43 12.08 -0.26
N MET A 165 -4.90 10.85 -0.48
CA MET A 165 -4.03 9.74 -0.90
C MET A 165 -3.46 9.96 -2.29
N GLN A 166 -4.26 10.48 -3.23
CA GLN A 166 -3.78 10.86 -4.56
C GLN A 166 -2.59 11.82 -4.47
N ARG A 167 -2.71 12.91 -3.71
CA ARG A 167 -1.63 13.90 -3.53
C ARG A 167 -0.40 13.29 -2.88
N ALA A 168 -0.60 12.38 -1.91
CA ALA A 168 0.49 11.66 -1.27
C ALA A 168 1.26 10.80 -2.28
N GLN A 169 0.55 10.06 -3.15
CA GLN A 169 1.17 9.23 -4.18
C GLN A 169 1.89 10.05 -5.26
N ILE A 170 1.34 11.21 -5.64
CA ILE A 170 2.02 12.14 -6.55
C ILE A 170 3.34 12.61 -5.93
N ALA A 171 3.31 13.04 -4.66
CA ALA A 171 4.51 13.46 -3.95
C ALA A 171 5.52 12.32 -3.80
N ALA A 172 5.05 11.10 -3.48
CA ALA A 172 5.88 9.91 -3.35
C ALA A 172 6.58 9.54 -4.67
N PHE A 173 5.87 9.68 -5.80
CA PHE A 173 6.45 9.48 -7.13
C PHE A 173 7.58 10.46 -7.43
N PHE A 174 7.36 11.77 -7.23
CA PHE A 174 8.42 12.76 -7.46
C PHE A 174 9.57 12.61 -6.47
N ALA A 175 9.28 12.27 -5.21
CA ALA A 175 10.31 11.95 -4.23
C ALA A 175 11.12 10.74 -4.67
N ASN A 176 10.49 9.68 -5.18
CA ASN A 176 11.16 8.48 -5.67
C ASN A 176 12.05 8.74 -6.90
N ILE A 177 11.64 9.59 -7.84
CA ILE A 177 12.48 10.04 -8.96
C ILE A 177 13.79 10.68 -8.47
N VAL A 178 13.74 11.41 -7.36
CA VAL A 178 14.92 12.07 -6.79
C VAL A 178 15.72 11.14 -5.88
N LEU A 179 15.05 10.39 -5.02
CA LEU A 179 15.65 9.50 -4.03
C LEU A 179 16.34 8.30 -4.67
N ASN A 180 15.78 7.72 -5.73
CA ASN A 180 16.38 6.57 -6.41
C ASN A 180 17.80 6.84 -6.92
N PRO A 181 18.07 7.85 -7.77
CA PRO A 181 19.43 8.10 -8.26
C PRO A 181 20.40 8.45 -7.11
N VAL A 182 19.94 9.22 -6.12
CA VAL A 182 20.76 9.60 -4.96
C VAL A 182 21.14 8.39 -4.10
N LEU A 183 20.21 7.46 -3.86
CA LEU A 183 20.47 6.28 -3.03
C LEU A 183 21.16 5.16 -3.81
N VAL A 184 20.82 4.98 -5.08
CA VAL A 184 21.36 3.89 -5.93
C VAL A 184 22.77 4.21 -6.39
N PHE A 185 22.97 5.37 -7.03
CA PHE A 185 24.25 5.74 -7.66
C PHE A 185 25.08 6.70 -6.83
N GLY A 186 24.50 7.32 -5.81
CA GLY A 186 25.19 8.30 -5.00
C GLY A 186 25.33 9.66 -5.65
N ILE A 187 26.13 10.52 -5.01
CA ILE A 187 26.48 11.85 -5.51
C ILE A 187 28.00 11.90 -5.62
N PRO A 188 28.57 12.11 -6.82
CA PRO A 188 30.01 12.13 -7.02
C PRO A 188 30.72 13.06 -6.03
N GLY A 189 31.65 12.50 -5.24
CA GLY A 189 32.43 13.24 -4.24
C GLY A 189 31.77 13.44 -2.87
N LEU A 190 30.53 12.99 -2.66
CA LEU A 190 29.83 13.06 -1.36
C LEU A 190 29.44 11.69 -0.80
N TRP A 191 28.93 10.79 -1.65
CA TRP A 191 28.40 9.49 -1.24
C TRP A 191 28.40 8.52 -2.42
N ASP A 192 28.83 7.27 -2.19
CA ASP A 192 29.04 6.27 -3.25
C ASP A 192 27.78 5.51 -3.67
N GLY A 193 26.63 5.77 -3.04
CA GLY A 193 25.41 4.98 -3.26
C GLY A 193 25.44 3.64 -2.52
N ILE A 194 24.29 2.97 -2.47
CA ILE A 194 24.14 1.62 -1.89
C ILE A 194 23.63 0.61 -2.93
N GLY A 195 23.71 0.97 -4.22
CA GLY A 195 23.32 0.12 -5.33
C GLY A 195 21.85 -0.28 -5.28
N PHE A 196 21.56 -1.54 -5.60
CA PHE A 196 20.20 -2.06 -5.77
C PHE A 196 19.30 -1.87 -4.53
N ASN A 197 19.86 -2.01 -3.33
CA ASN A 197 19.10 -1.81 -2.09
C ASN A 197 18.67 -0.34 -1.88
N GLY A 198 19.29 0.61 -2.60
CA GLY A 198 18.87 2.02 -2.61
C GLY A 198 17.44 2.22 -3.07
N ILE A 199 16.96 1.38 -4.01
CA ILE A 199 15.56 1.38 -4.45
C ILE A 199 14.64 1.04 -3.29
N ALA A 200 14.93 -0.02 -2.53
CA ALA A 200 14.11 -0.41 -1.38
C ALA A 200 14.06 0.68 -0.30
N ILE A 201 15.20 1.32 0.00
CA ILE A 201 15.23 2.42 0.97
C ILE A 201 14.42 3.63 0.48
N SER A 202 14.50 3.96 -0.81
CA SER A 202 13.64 4.99 -1.41
C SER A 202 12.16 4.66 -1.22
N THR A 203 11.76 3.39 -1.41
CA THR A 203 10.40 2.94 -1.14
C THR A 203 10.01 3.07 0.32
N VAL A 204 10.86 2.65 1.25
CA VAL A 204 10.62 2.80 2.68
C VAL A 204 10.41 4.27 3.05
N LEU A 205 11.26 5.18 2.57
CA LEU A 205 11.18 6.61 2.86
C LEU A 205 9.93 7.25 2.25
N SER A 206 9.66 6.99 0.96
CA SER A 206 8.49 7.52 0.27
C SER A 206 7.19 7.05 0.93
N GLN A 207 7.06 5.76 1.23
CA GLN A 207 5.84 5.21 1.83
C GLN A 207 5.67 5.58 3.30
N THR A 208 6.77 5.79 4.02
CA THR A 208 6.71 6.42 5.35
C THR A 208 6.21 7.86 5.24
N GLY A 209 6.67 8.63 4.25
CA GLY A 209 6.17 9.97 3.96
C GLY A 209 4.68 9.99 3.63
N VAL A 210 4.20 9.05 2.81
CA VAL A 210 2.76 8.87 2.52
C VAL A 210 1.99 8.63 3.81
N MET A 211 2.43 7.68 4.63
CA MET A 211 1.79 7.36 5.92
C MET A 211 1.70 8.55 6.85
N VAL A 212 2.79 9.31 7.00
CA VAL A 212 2.82 10.52 7.83
C VAL A 212 1.86 11.57 7.29
N TYR A 213 1.85 11.80 5.98
CA TYR A 213 0.97 12.79 5.35
C TYR A 213 -0.51 12.43 5.53
N VAL A 214 -0.92 11.20 5.21
CA VAL A 214 -2.33 10.80 5.32
C VAL A 214 -2.76 10.71 6.79
N GLY A 215 -1.87 10.29 7.69
CA GLY A 215 -2.11 10.31 9.13
C GLY A 215 -2.32 11.73 9.67
N PHE A 216 -1.48 12.68 9.25
CA PHE A 216 -1.65 14.09 9.57
C PHE A 216 -2.97 14.67 9.03
N ARG A 217 -3.37 14.26 7.82
CA ARG A 217 -4.67 14.64 7.25
C ARG A 217 -5.82 14.08 8.08
N LEU A 218 -5.76 12.81 8.49
CA LEU A 218 -6.76 12.16 9.33
C LEU A 218 -6.93 12.87 10.68
N MET A 219 -5.84 13.25 11.33
CA MET A 219 -5.86 13.99 12.61
C MET A 219 -6.62 15.34 12.52
N ARG A 220 -6.79 15.88 11.31
CA ARG A 220 -7.53 17.13 11.05
C ARG A 220 -9.00 16.92 10.68
N THR A 221 -9.51 15.69 10.80
CA THR A 221 -10.91 15.35 10.49
C THR A 221 -11.75 15.13 11.73
N ASP A 222 -13.08 15.21 11.59
CA ASP A 222 -14.05 15.06 12.69
C ASP A 222 -14.01 13.68 13.35
N LEU A 223 -13.46 12.66 12.66
CA LEU A 223 -13.23 11.33 13.20
C LEU A 223 -12.23 11.31 14.36
N MET A 224 -11.33 12.29 14.43
CA MET A 224 -10.28 12.34 15.47
C MET A 224 -10.57 13.36 16.57
N ILE A 225 -11.54 14.25 16.37
CA ILE A 225 -11.92 15.27 17.36
C ILE A 225 -12.67 14.61 18.52
N GLY A 226 -12.23 14.88 19.75
CA GLY A 226 -12.88 14.37 20.97
C GLY A 226 -12.50 12.94 21.36
N LEU A 227 -11.58 12.29 20.62
CA LEU A 227 -11.06 10.98 21.01
C LEU A 227 -10.20 11.09 22.27
N THR A 228 -10.49 10.24 23.25
CA THR A 228 -9.65 10.04 24.43
C THR A 228 -8.74 8.82 24.25
N ARG A 229 -7.64 8.74 25.01
CA ARG A 229 -6.72 7.58 24.94
C ARG A 229 -7.41 6.23 25.20
N SER A 230 -8.51 6.24 25.96
CA SER A 230 -9.35 5.05 26.19
C SER A 230 -10.03 4.51 24.94
N CYS A 231 -10.30 5.34 23.93
CA CYS A 231 -10.94 4.91 22.68
C CYS A 231 -10.03 4.00 21.83
N PHE A 232 -8.72 4.08 22.04
CA PHE A 232 -7.72 3.23 21.39
C PHE A 232 -7.56 1.87 22.07
N ARG A 233 -8.28 1.60 23.18
CA ARG A 233 -8.20 0.30 23.84
C ARG A 233 -8.75 -0.80 22.91
N PRO A 234 -8.04 -1.94 22.78
CA PRO A 234 -8.50 -3.07 22.00
C PRO A 234 -9.89 -3.51 22.46
N ALA A 235 -10.81 -3.67 21.52
CA ALA A 235 -12.12 -4.25 21.76
C ALA A 235 -12.28 -5.43 20.80
N THR A 236 -12.28 -6.64 21.36
CA THR A 236 -12.29 -7.89 20.59
C THR A 236 -13.44 -7.93 19.60
N ALA A 237 -14.64 -7.49 19.99
CA ALA A 237 -15.81 -7.46 19.10
C ALA A 237 -15.56 -6.61 17.84
N THR A 238 -15.07 -5.37 17.99
CA THR A 238 -14.76 -4.50 16.85
C THR A 238 -13.62 -5.06 16.01
N TYR A 239 -12.61 -5.67 16.62
CA TYR A 239 -11.50 -6.26 15.87
C TYR A 239 -11.94 -7.45 15.02
N VAL A 240 -12.84 -8.29 15.56
CA VAL A 240 -13.45 -9.40 14.81
C VAL A 240 -14.25 -8.87 13.63
N GLU A 241 -15.01 -7.79 13.82
CA GLU A 241 -15.78 -7.17 12.75
C GLU A 241 -14.89 -6.58 11.64
N ILE A 242 -13.83 -5.87 12.02
CA ILE A 242 -12.83 -5.35 11.07
C ILE A 242 -12.20 -6.51 10.30
N ALA A 243 -11.77 -7.58 10.99
CA ALA A 243 -11.18 -8.76 10.36
C ALA A 243 -12.15 -9.45 9.40
N LYS A 244 -13.43 -9.58 9.77
CA LYS A 244 -14.49 -10.14 8.91
C LYS A 244 -14.69 -9.31 7.64
N GLN A 245 -14.66 -7.98 7.74
CA GLN A 245 -14.82 -7.11 6.58
C GLN A 245 -13.56 -7.04 5.70
N MET A 246 -12.38 -7.21 6.31
CA MET A 246 -11.09 -7.24 5.64
C MET A 246 -10.88 -8.50 4.80
N LEU A 247 -11.30 -9.66 5.34
CA LEU A 247 -11.01 -10.97 4.77
C LEU A 247 -11.47 -11.14 3.31
N PRO A 248 -12.71 -10.77 2.90
CA PRO A 248 -13.17 -10.95 1.53
C PRO A 248 -12.30 -10.21 0.51
N VAL A 249 -11.91 -8.97 0.81
CA VAL A 249 -11.11 -8.14 -0.11
C VAL A 249 -9.69 -8.67 -0.21
N THR A 250 -9.07 -9.03 0.93
CA THR A 250 -7.74 -9.64 0.93
C THR A 250 -7.74 -10.97 0.18
N MET A 251 -8.74 -11.83 0.39
CA MET A 251 -8.89 -13.09 -0.35
C MET A 251 -9.10 -12.86 -1.85
N THR A 252 -9.90 -11.86 -2.22
CA THR A 252 -10.12 -11.50 -3.63
C THR A 252 -8.80 -11.09 -4.30
N MET A 253 -7.98 -10.30 -3.61
CA MET A 253 -6.66 -9.88 -4.12
C MET A 253 -5.69 -11.07 -4.24
N PHE A 254 -5.71 -12.01 -3.29
CA PHE A 254 -4.93 -13.25 -3.41
C PHE A 254 -5.38 -14.10 -4.60
N VAL A 255 -6.70 -14.28 -4.76
CA VAL A 255 -7.25 -15.02 -5.90
C VAL A 255 -6.85 -14.34 -7.21
N MET A 256 -6.97 -13.02 -7.33
CA MET A 256 -6.54 -12.29 -8.52
C MET A 256 -5.04 -12.42 -8.81
N MET A 257 -4.19 -12.36 -7.79
CA MET A 257 -2.76 -12.64 -7.96
C MET A 257 -2.51 -14.06 -8.49
N SER A 258 -3.14 -15.06 -7.88
CA SER A 258 -2.98 -16.46 -8.29
C SER A 258 -3.59 -16.76 -9.66
N ALA A 259 -4.66 -16.07 -10.06
CA ALA A 259 -5.24 -16.17 -11.38
C ALA A 259 -4.26 -15.71 -12.47
N GLY A 260 -3.48 -14.66 -12.22
CA GLY A 260 -2.39 -14.25 -13.12
C GLY A 260 -1.35 -15.35 -13.34
N PHE A 261 -0.97 -16.06 -12.27
CA PHE A 261 -0.08 -17.22 -12.37
C PHE A 261 -0.69 -18.39 -13.14
N ILE A 262 -1.97 -18.69 -12.91
CA ILE A 262 -2.69 -19.75 -13.62
C ILE A 262 -2.77 -19.42 -15.12
N VAL A 263 -3.14 -18.18 -15.46
CA VAL A 263 -3.19 -17.72 -16.85
C VAL A 263 -1.81 -17.82 -17.50
N GLN A 264 -0.74 -17.36 -16.84
CA GLN A 264 0.62 -17.51 -17.39
C GLN A 264 1.07 -18.97 -17.52
N PHE A 265 0.70 -19.84 -16.58
CA PHE A 265 0.98 -21.28 -16.65
C PHE A 265 0.35 -21.92 -17.88
N TYR A 266 -0.88 -21.55 -18.23
CA TYR A 266 -1.55 -22.03 -19.44
C TYR A 266 -1.08 -21.32 -20.72
N LEU A 267 -0.66 -20.05 -20.66
CA LEU A 267 -0.11 -19.34 -21.83
C LEU A 267 1.27 -19.88 -22.24
N LYS A 268 2.05 -20.44 -21.30
CA LYS A 268 3.34 -21.11 -21.57
C LYS A 268 3.24 -22.18 -22.67
N SER A 269 2.13 -22.90 -22.79
CA SER A 269 1.97 -23.93 -23.84
C SER A 269 1.76 -23.35 -25.24
N PHE A 270 1.45 -22.07 -25.37
CA PHE A 270 1.23 -21.38 -26.65
C PHE A 270 2.49 -20.69 -27.22
N GLY A 271 3.65 -20.89 -26.57
CA GLY A 271 4.93 -20.33 -27.00
C GLY A 271 5.27 -18.98 -26.35
N THR A 272 6.55 -18.59 -26.42
CA THR A 272 7.09 -17.40 -25.75
C THR A 272 6.42 -16.09 -26.20
N SER A 273 5.90 -16.04 -27.43
CA SER A 273 5.14 -14.91 -27.97
C SER A 273 3.74 -14.75 -27.39
N ALA A 274 3.09 -15.83 -26.92
CA ALA A 274 1.77 -15.77 -26.26
C ALA A 274 1.86 -15.42 -24.77
N VAL A 275 3.02 -15.66 -24.15
CA VAL A 275 3.30 -15.26 -22.76
C VAL A 275 3.73 -13.79 -22.68
N ALA A 276 4.30 -13.24 -23.75
CA ALA A 276 4.78 -11.86 -23.84
C ALA A 276 3.72 -10.83 -24.31
N ALA A 277 2.55 -11.29 -24.73
CA ALA A 277 1.46 -10.46 -25.28
C ALA A 277 0.36 -10.15 -24.25
#